data_AF-A0A1Y2TL86-F1
#
_entry.id   AF-A0A1Y2TL86-F1
#
_cell.length_a   1.000
_cell.length_b   1.000
_cell.length_c   1.000
_cell.angle_alpha   90.00
_cell.angle_beta   90.00
_cell.angle_gamma   90.00
#
_symmetry.space_group_name_H-M   'P 1'
#
loop_
_entity.id
_entity.type
_entity.pdbx_description
1 polymer ?
#
loop_
_entity_poly.entity_id
_entity_poly.type
_entity_poly.pdbx_seq_one_letter_code
_entity_poly.pdbx_strand_id
1 'polypeptide(L)'
;MNEALGSIISGEKEWYYDTEGRYIKFNADGTGELWCRCNFNYWIAADLEWKSIGSPRESGQMIETPNQVTNAAAHNKEGPQLFGQLDIELTLTKQLPRWVQSSILSKSTMVNEHSLTDDAYRPKTFTIRIEKGNFVAPCIVGYPGSGMPRFALRLVFDKSPYPPRSEWKEPGRGAYGGQFWDHLEFVGRPSPDLEKGGRAMKDISSRGWNECVLL
;
A
#
# COMPACT_ATOMS: atom_id res chain seq x y z
N MET A 1 19.33 -8.39 4.26
CA MET A 1 18.63 -7.59 3.23
C MET A 1 17.20 -7.28 3.64
N ASN A 2 16.46 -8.27 4.17
CA ASN A 2 15.09 -8.10 4.68
C ASN A 2 14.97 -7.04 5.78
N GLU A 3 15.93 -6.93 6.70
CA GLU A 3 15.91 -5.89 7.75
C GLU A 3 15.97 -4.46 7.21
N ALA A 4 16.81 -4.21 6.19
CA ALA A 4 16.92 -2.88 5.58
C ALA A 4 15.62 -2.50 4.83
N LEU A 5 15.00 -3.45 4.13
CA LEU A 5 13.71 -3.25 3.47
C LEU A 5 12.58 -3.08 4.50
N GLY A 6 12.57 -3.88 5.56
CA GLY A 6 11.66 -3.74 6.70
C GLY A 6 11.75 -2.35 7.33
N SER A 7 12.97 -1.85 7.55
CA SER A 7 13.20 -0.50 8.06
C SER A 7 12.72 0.61 7.12
N ILE A 8 12.74 0.40 5.80
CA ILE A 8 12.16 1.36 4.85
C ILE A 8 10.63 1.33 4.98
N ILE A 9 10.03 0.14 4.98
CA ILE A 9 8.57 -0.03 5.09
C ILE A 9 8.04 0.60 6.38
N SER A 10 8.69 0.32 7.51
CA SER A 10 8.28 0.84 8.81
C SER A 10 8.82 2.24 9.15
N GLY A 11 9.71 2.78 8.32
CA GLY A 11 10.26 4.13 8.47
C GLY A 11 9.37 5.20 7.85
N GLU A 12 8.46 4.82 6.96
CA GLU A 12 7.48 5.73 6.40
C GLU A 12 6.31 5.94 7.38
N LYS A 13 5.84 7.18 7.48
CA LYS A 13 4.70 7.50 8.36
C LYS A 13 3.45 6.69 7.97
N GLU A 14 3.12 6.72 6.69
CA GLU A 14 1.93 6.12 6.07
C GLU A 14 2.26 5.82 4.59
N TRP A 15 1.71 4.73 4.07
CA TRP A 15 1.72 4.38 2.66
C TRP A 15 0.32 4.61 2.07
N TYR A 16 0.19 5.60 1.20
CA TYR A 16 -1.09 6.12 0.72
C TYR A 16 -1.54 5.47 -0.58
N TYR A 17 -2.81 5.05 -0.64
CA TYR A 17 -3.48 4.79 -1.91
C TYR A 17 -4.12 6.09 -2.46
N ASP A 18 -4.59 6.94 -1.55
CA ASP A 18 -5.12 8.26 -1.84
C ASP A 18 -4.85 9.24 -0.69
N THR A 19 -5.33 10.47 -0.84
CA THR A 19 -5.26 11.52 0.20
C THR A 19 -6.50 11.59 1.10
N GLU A 20 -7.48 10.69 0.93
CA GLU A 20 -8.77 10.75 1.63
C GLU A 20 -8.94 9.74 2.77
N GLY A 21 -8.00 8.82 2.93
CA GLY A 21 -7.99 7.89 4.08
C GLY A 21 -7.93 6.43 3.69
N ARG A 22 -7.47 6.11 2.47
CA ARG A 22 -7.00 4.77 2.11
C ARG A 22 -5.49 4.72 2.24
N TYR A 23 -5.01 4.07 3.30
CA TYR A 23 -3.59 3.90 3.55
C TYR A 23 -3.31 2.67 4.39
N ILE A 24 -2.05 2.23 4.37
CA ILE A 24 -1.51 1.21 5.25
C ILE A 24 -0.28 1.78 5.97
N LYS A 25 -0.09 1.39 7.24
CA LYS A 25 1.02 1.80 8.07
C LYS A 25 1.67 0.58 8.68
N PHE A 26 3.00 0.60 8.74
CA PHE A 26 3.82 -0.43 9.35
C PHE A 26 4.67 0.21 10.44
N ASN A 27 4.66 -0.35 11.64
CA ASN A 27 5.52 0.04 12.73
C ASN A 27 6.68 -0.97 12.86
N ALA A 28 7.83 -0.49 13.34
CA ALA A 28 9.04 -1.31 13.45
C ALA A 28 8.93 -2.47 14.47
N ASP A 29 7.94 -2.40 15.37
CA ASP A 29 7.65 -3.42 16.38
C ASP A 29 6.79 -4.59 15.85
N GLY A 30 6.50 -4.61 14.55
CA GLY A 30 5.64 -5.62 13.93
C GLY A 30 4.15 -5.31 14.04
N THR A 31 3.75 -4.14 14.51
CA THR A 31 2.36 -3.67 14.46
C THR A 31 2.13 -2.73 13.27
N GLY A 32 0.90 -2.29 13.06
CA GLY A 32 0.55 -1.35 12.01
C GLY A 32 -0.92 -1.01 12.00
N GLU A 33 -1.36 -0.34 10.95
CA GLU A 33 -2.77 0.03 10.77
C GLU A 33 -3.18 -0.12 9.31
N LEU A 34 -4.39 -0.63 9.05
CA LEU A 34 -5.01 -0.62 7.73
C LEU A 34 -6.26 0.24 7.76
N TRP A 35 -6.30 1.23 6.86
CA TRP A 35 -7.40 2.18 6.76
C TRP A 35 -8.05 2.12 5.38
N CYS A 36 -9.36 2.04 5.39
CA CYS A 36 -10.20 1.98 4.20
C CYS A 36 -11.41 2.88 4.36
N ARG A 37 -11.32 4.08 3.79
CA ARG A 37 -12.39 5.06 3.75
C ARG A 37 -12.82 5.33 2.31
N CYS A 38 -14.11 5.44 2.07
CA CYS A 38 -14.66 5.89 0.79
C CYS A 38 -16.06 6.48 1.02
N ASN A 39 -16.41 7.55 0.29
CA ASN A 39 -17.74 8.19 0.36
C ASN A 39 -18.18 8.52 1.79
N PHE A 40 -17.29 9.17 2.57
CA PHE A 40 -17.47 9.51 3.99
C PHE A 40 -17.65 8.33 4.96
N ASN A 41 -17.59 7.09 4.48
CA ASN A 41 -17.74 5.89 5.30
C ASN A 41 -16.38 5.24 5.54
N TYR A 42 -16.17 4.78 6.78
CA TYR A 42 -15.06 3.89 7.11
C TYR A 42 -15.55 2.45 7.05
N TRP A 43 -14.85 1.65 6.27
CA TRP A 43 -15.09 0.22 6.13
C TRP A 43 -14.09 -0.58 6.96
N ILE A 44 -12.84 -0.11 6.98
CA ILE A 44 -11.76 -0.70 7.76
C ILE A 44 -11.02 0.44 8.46
N ALA A 45 -10.84 0.26 9.76
CA ALA A 45 -9.92 1.01 10.59
C ALA A 45 -9.41 0.00 11.62
N ALA A 46 -8.38 -0.75 11.25
CA ALA A 46 -7.95 -1.91 12.00
C ALA A 46 -6.47 -1.80 12.36
N ASP A 47 -6.13 -2.17 13.59
CA ASP A 47 -4.74 -2.54 13.89
C ASP A 47 -4.38 -3.80 13.09
N LEU A 48 -3.12 -3.90 12.68
CA LEU A 48 -2.57 -5.10 12.05
C LEU A 48 -1.28 -5.52 12.74
N GLU A 49 -0.96 -6.80 12.58
CA GLU A 49 0.33 -7.38 12.93
C GLU A 49 1.03 -7.80 11.63
N TRP A 50 2.34 -7.61 11.55
CA TRP A 50 3.13 -8.00 10.39
C TRP A 50 4.53 -8.46 10.78
N LYS A 51 5.12 -9.28 9.91
CA LYS A 51 6.53 -9.69 10.00
C LYS A 51 7.08 -9.99 8.62
N SER A 52 8.37 -9.76 8.42
CA SER A 52 9.09 -10.34 7.29
C SER A 52 9.15 -11.85 7.45
N ILE A 53 8.77 -12.59 6.42
CA ILE A 53 9.02 -14.02 6.34
C ILE A 53 10.23 -14.23 5.42
N GLY A 54 11.19 -15.05 5.85
CA GLY A 54 12.33 -15.39 5.00
C GLY A 54 11.82 -16.06 3.73
N SER A 55 12.39 -15.70 2.58
CA SER A 55 12.10 -16.44 1.35
C SER A 55 12.49 -17.91 1.57
N PRO A 56 11.73 -18.92 1.08
CA PRO A 56 12.10 -20.33 1.20
C PRO A 56 13.50 -20.65 0.64
N ARG A 57 14.10 -19.74 -0.13
CA ARG A 57 15.45 -19.85 -0.68
C ARG A 57 16.59 -19.75 0.33
N GLU A 58 16.34 -19.35 1.58
CA GLU A 58 17.41 -19.22 2.60
C GLU A 58 17.66 -20.51 3.40
N SER A 59 16.89 -21.59 3.16
CA SER A 59 17.15 -22.90 3.76
C SER A 59 17.69 -23.88 2.73
N GLY A 60 19.01 -23.78 2.47
CA GLY A 60 19.80 -24.85 1.86
C GLY A 60 19.90 -24.84 0.34
N GLN A 61 20.75 -23.97 -0.20
CA GLN A 61 21.76 -24.27 -1.25
C GLN A 61 22.45 -22.96 -1.65
N MET A 62 23.73 -22.81 -1.28
CA MET A 62 24.64 -21.93 -2.00
C MET A 62 24.74 -22.47 -3.43
N ILE A 63 23.95 -21.90 -4.35
CA ILE A 63 24.33 -21.87 -5.76
C ILE A 63 24.94 -20.50 -5.98
N GLU A 64 26.27 -20.47 -5.95
CA GLU A 64 27.03 -19.37 -6.54
C GLU A 64 26.52 -19.15 -7.96
N THR A 65 25.92 -17.99 -8.21
CA THR A 65 25.70 -17.52 -9.59
C THR A 65 26.48 -16.21 -9.72
N PRO A 66 27.27 -16.01 -10.80
CA PRO A 66 28.38 -15.08 -10.77
C PRO A 66 27.93 -13.63 -10.88
N ASN A 67 28.68 -12.76 -10.20
CA ASN A 67 28.85 -11.34 -10.45
C ASN A 67 28.27 -10.81 -11.78
N GLN A 68 27.31 -9.89 -11.69
CA GLN A 68 27.22 -8.78 -12.64
C GLN A 68 27.05 -7.46 -11.88
N VAL A 69 28.19 -6.97 -11.38
CA VAL A 69 28.47 -5.53 -11.38
C VAL A 69 28.91 -5.17 -12.81
N THR A 70 28.52 -3.96 -13.25
CA THR A 70 28.62 -3.31 -14.58
C THR A 70 27.39 -3.56 -15.48
N ASN A 71 26.57 -2.56 -15.77
CA ASN A 71 26.98 -1.42 -16.59
C ASN A 71 26.41 -0.06 -16.15
N ALA A 72 27.33 0.86 -15.87
CA ALA A 72 27.13 2.26 -16.19
C ALA A 72 27.37 2.43 -17.71
N ALA A 73 26.30 2.62 -18.48
CA ALA A 73 26.34 3.32 -19.77
C ALA A 73 24.92 3.66 -20.26
N ALA A 74 24.67 4.96 -20.38
CA ALA A 74 23.82 5.65 -21.35
C ALA A 74 22.29 5.35 -21.42
N HIS A 75 21.54 6.34 -20.92
CA HIS A 75 20.31 6.90 -21.51
C HIS A 75 19.20 5.95 -22.02
N ASN A 76 18.27 5.64 -21.11
CA ASN A 76 16.81 5.85 -21.24
C ASN A 76 16.15 5.41 -19.91
N LYS A 77 16.27 6.24 -18.85
CA LYS A 77 15.68 5.94 -17.52
C LYS A 77 14.27 6.51 -17.41
N GLU A 78 13.28 5.85 -18.00
CA GLU A 78 11.87 6.23 -17.82
C GLU A 78 11.12 5.33 -16.80
N GLY A 79 11.77 4.30 -16.26
CA GLY A 79 11.16 3.35 -15.32
C GLY A 79 11.51 3.57 -13.84
N PRO A 80 10.64 3.14 -12.91
CA PRO A 80 10.93 3.13 -11.48
C PRO A 80 12.12 2.21 -11.15
N GLN A 81 12.97 2.63 -10.21
CA GLN A 81 14.09 1.83 -9.74
C GLN A 81 13.61 0.86 -8.67
N LEU A 82 13.71 -0.45 -8.92
CA LEU A 82 13.46 -1.46 -7.90
C LEU A 82 14.49 -1.32 -6.77
N PHE A 83 14.01 -1.06 -5.56
CA PHE A 83 14.84 -0.95 -4.36
C PHE A 83 15.00 -2.31 -3.67
N GLY A 84 13.98 -3.17 -3.75
CA GLY A 84 14.03 -4.55 -3.28
C GLY A 84 12.65 -5.21 -3.24
N GLN A 85 12.64 -6.46 -2.83
CA GLN A 85 11.44 -7.28 -2.64
C GLN A 85 11.52 -7.99 -1.31
N LEU A 86 10.39 -8.13 -0.62
CA LEU A 86 10.27 -8.82 0.65
C LEU A 86 8.99 -9.66 0.66
N ASP A 87 9.05 -10.84 1.27
CA ASP A 87 7.86 -11.60 1.62
C ASP A 87 7.46 -11.24 3.05
N ILE A 88 6.18 -10.93 3.27
CA ILE A 88 5.62 -10.60 4.58
C ILE A 88 4.42 -11.47 4.91
N GLU A 89 4.19 -11.70 6.18
CA GLU A 89 2.90 -12.15 6.71
C GLU A 89 2.22 -10.96 7.38
N LEU A 90 0.93 -10.76 7.13
CA LEU A 90 0.11 -9.70 7.70
C LEU A 90 -1.19 -10.31 8.24
N THR A 91 -1.57 -9.89 9.43
CA THR A 91 -2.81 -10.30 10.11
C THR A 91 -3.57 -9.05 10.52
N LEU A 92 -4.80 -8.89 10.03
CA LEU A 92 -5.69 -7.83 10.53
C LEU A 92 -6.25 -8.25 11.88
N THR A 93 -6.41 -7.28 12.79
CA THR A 93 -7.16 -7.46 14.02
C THR A 93 -8.55 -6.86 13.90
N LYS A 94 -9.46 -7.27 14.78
CA LYS A 94 -10.80 -6.66 14.87
C LYS A 94 -10.79 -5.29 15.53
N GLN A 95 -9.71 -4.97 16.25
CA GLN A 95 -9.64 -3.78 17.08
C GLN A 95 -9.42 -2.52 16.24
N LEU A 96 -10.10 -1.44 16.66
CA LEU A 96 -9.78 -0.11 16.19
C LEU A 96 -8.42 0.32 16.73
N PRO A 97 -7.61 1.08 15.95
CA PRO A 97 -6.40 1.69 16.46
C PRO A 97 -6.67 2.48 17.73
N ARG A 98 -5.81 2.32 18.73
CA ARG A 98 -6.01 2.84 20.10
C ARG A 98 -6.41 4.31 20.14
N TRP A 99 -5.85 5.12 19.24
CA TRP A 99 -6.08 6.56 19.17
C TRP A 99 -7.48 6.96 18.66
N VAL A 100 -8.23 6.04 18.03
CA VAL A 100 -9.63 6.26 17.58
C VAL A 100 -10.67 5.46 18.35
N GLN A 101 -10.29 4.67 19.35
CA GLN A 101 -11.25 3.87 20.14
C GLN A 101 -12.29 4.73 20.86
N SER A 102 -11.96 5.97 21.23
CA SER A 102 -12.90 6.93 21.83
C SER A 102 -13.65 7.81 20.82
N SER A 103 -13.43 7.61 19.52
CA SER A 103 -14.05 8.39 18.45
C SER A 103 -15.45 7.89 18.09
N ILE A 104 -16.12 8.56 17.15
CA ILE A 104 -17.41 8.08 16.60
C ILE A 104 -17.29 6.71 15.90
N LEU A 105 -16.08 6.31 15.48
CA LEU A 105 -15.85 5.03 14.81
C LEU A 105 -16.13 3.82 15.71
N SER A 106 -15.96 3.93 17.02
CA SER A 106 -16.31 2.83 17.95
C SER A 106 -17.80 2.58 18.08
N LYS A 107 -18.63 3.50 17.57
CA LYS A 107 -20.08 3.35 17.48
C LYS A 107 -20.54 3.00 16.06
N SER A 108 -19.63 2.88 15.11
CA SER A 108 -19.96 2.59 13.72
C SER A 108 -20.39 1.15 13.55
N THR A 109 -21.56 0.95 12.95
CA THR A 109 -22.08 -0.39 12.59
C THR A 109 -21.58 -0.85 11.22
N MET A 110 -20.51 -0.26 10.71
CA MET A 110 -19.96 -0.54 9.38
C MET A 110 -18.45 -0.83 9.39
N VAL A 111 -17.74 -0.60 10.50
CA VAL A 111 -16.29 -0.74 10.54
C VAL A 111 -15.88 -2.16 10.94
N ASN A 112 -14.79 -2.65 10.35
CA ASN A 112 -14.15 -3.92 10.70
C ASN A 112 -15.14 -5.09 10.68
N GLU A 113 -15.39 -5.71 11.83
CA GLU A 113 -16.15 -6.95 11.98
C GLU A 113 -17.62 -6.80 11.59
N HIS A 114 -18.12 -5.57 11.51
CA HIS A 114 -19.45 -5.31 10.97
C HIS A 114 -19.52 -5.48 9.44
N SER A 115 -18.43 -5.18 8.73
CA SER A 115 -18.34 -5.31 7.27
C SER A 115 -17.61 -6.56 6.81
N LEU A 116 -16.75 -7.13 7.65
CA LEU A 116 -15.85 -8.22 7.32
C LEU A 116 -16.26 -9.53 8.01
N THR A 117 -15.99 -10.63 7.32
CA THR A 117 -16.09 -11.99 7.85
C THR A 117 -14.88 -12.33 8.72
N ASP A 118 -14.94 -13.43 9.48
CA ASP A 118 -13.81 -13.86 10.30
C ASP A 118 -12.57 -14.23 9.47
N ASP A 119 -12.75 -14.63 8.21
CA ASP A 119 -11.67 -14.98 7.29
C ASP A 119 -10.79 -13.77 6.92
N ALA A 120 -11.33 -12.55 7.03
CA ALA A 120 -10.57 -11.31 6.86
C ALA A 120 -9.40 -11.17 7.85
N TYR A 121 -9.55 -11.76 9.04
CA TYR A 121 -8.60 -11.65 10.15
C TYR A 121 -7.63 -12.82 10.24
N ARG A 122 -7.69 -13.77 9.30
CA ARG A 122 -6.67 -14.82 9.21
C ARG A 122 -5.35 -14.24 8.67
N PRO A 123 -4.19 -14.72 9.15
CA PRO A 123 -2.89 -14.35 8.60
C PRO A 123 -2.83 -14.63 7.10
N LYS A 124 -2.29 -13.67 6.34
CA LYS A 124 -2.11 -13.75 4.89
C LYS A 124 -0.67 -13.40 4.54
N THR A 125 -0.11 -14.09 3.56
CA THR A 125 1.24 -13.83 3.07
C THR A 125 1.21 -12.99 1.81
N PHE A 126 2.18 -12.09 1.66
CA PHE A 126 2.31 -11.19 0.52
C PHE A 126 3.76 -11.10 0.07
N THR A 127 3.94 -10.92 -1.23
CA THR A 127 5.22 -10.51 -1.79
C THR A 127 5.11 -9.03 -2.13
N ILE A 128 5.93 -8.20 -1.49
CA ILE A 128 5.92 -6.75 -1.68
C ILE A 128 7.20 -6.29 -2.36
N ARG A 129 7.07 -5.36 -3.30
CA ARG A 129 8.19 -4.68 -3.97
C ARG A 129 8.22 -3.23 -3.54
N ILE A 130 9.42 -2.73 -3.25
CA ILE A 130 9.66 -1.32 -2.95
C ILE A 130 10.38 -0.73 -4.14
N GLU A 131 9.85 0.38 -4.66
CA GLU A 131 10.40 1.09 -5.79
C GLU A 131 10.67 2.55 -5.44
N LYS A 132 11.72 3.12 -6.04
CA LYS A 132 12.07 4.53 -5.93
C LYS A 132 11.80 5.24 -7.25
N GLY A 133 11.18 6.41 -7.18
CA GLY A 133 10.77 7.16 -8.36
C GLY A 133 10.13 8.50 -8.02
N ASN A 134 9.34 9.02 -8.96
CA ASN A 134 8.51 10.21 -8.79
C ASN A 134 7.07 9.80 -9.04
N PHE A 135 6.31 9.57 -7.97
CA PHE A 135 4.96 9.01 -8.04
C PHE A 135 3.90 10.01 -7.59
N VAL A 136 2.67 9.77 -8.03
CA VAL A 136 1.45 10.33 -7.44
C VAL A 136 0.67 9.22 -6.73
N ALA A 137 -0.28 9.61 -5.88
CA ALA A 137 -1.20 8.64 -5.29
C ALA A 137 -1.97 7.88 -6.40
N PRO A 138 -2.14 6.55 -6.26
CA PRO A 138 -2.87 5.71 -7.20
C PRO A 138 -4.28 6.22 -7.53
N CYS A 139 -4.96 6.80 -6.55
CA CYS A 139 -6.26 7.43 -6.74
C CYS A 139 -6.20 8.91 -6.35
N ILE A 140 -6.69 9.75 -7.26
CA ILE A 140 -6.79 11.19 -7.09
C ILE A 140 -8.23 11.51 -6.70
N VAL A 141 -8.41 12.19 -5.57
CA VAL A 141 -9.72 12.73 -5.19
C VAL A 141 -9.63 14.25 -5.08
N GLY A 142 -10.52 14.95 -5.79
CA GLY A 142 -10.55 16.41 -5.84
C GLY A 142 -10.52 16.98 -7.26
N TYR A 143 -10.42 18.31 -7.37
CA TYR A 143 -10.45 19.01 -8.66
C TYR A 143 -9.06 19.01 -9.34
N PRO A 144 -9.01 18.77 -10.67
CA PRO A 144 -7.77 18.89 -11.43
C PRO A 144 -7.32 20.36 -11.46
N GLY A 145 -6.28 20.70 -10.70
CA GLY A 145 -5.74 22.06 -10.65
C GLY A 145 -4.84 22.37 -9.45
N SER A 146 -4.99 21.66 -8.33
CA SER A 146 -4.01 21.70 -7.24
C SER A 146 -2.81 20.85 -7.59
N GLY A 147 -1.59 21.32 -7.29
CA GLY A 147 -0.37 20.52 -7.40
C GLY A 147 -0.58 19.16 -6.73
N MET A 148 -0.38 18.10 -7.51
CA MET A 148 -0.55 16.73 -7.02
C MET A 148 0.65 16.36 -6.13
N PRO A 149 0.43 15.96 -4.86
CA PRO A 149 1.52 15.56 -3.99
C PRO A 149 2.38 14.49 -4.67
N ARG A 150 3.70 14.71 -4.65
CA ARG A 150 4.67 13.77 -5.22
C ARG A 150 5.29 12.92 -4.12
N PHE A 151 5.58 11.67 -4.47
CA PHE A 151 6.08 10.66 -3.56
C PHE A 151 7.34 10.01 -4.13
N ALA A 152 8.35 9.83 -3.28
CA ALA A 152 9.64 9.29 -3.70
C ALA A 152 9.67 7.75 -3.73
N LEU A 153 8.72 7.10 -3.05
CA LEU A 153 8.65 5.65 -2.93
C LEU A 153 7.27 5.12 -3.32
N ARG A 154 7.26 3.90 -3.84
CA ARG A 154 6.07 3.10 -4.11
C ARG A 154 6.23 1.70 -3.54
N LEU A 155 5.21 1.24 -2.82
CA LEU A 155 5.03 -0.11 -2.34
C LEU A 155 4.03 -0.82 -3.25
N VAL A 156 4.39 -1.99 -3.78
CA VAL A 156 3.54 -2.77 -4.68
C VAL A 156 3.37 -4.17 -4.13
N PHE A 157 2.14 -4.59 -3.89
CA PHE A 157 1.80 -5.94 -3.45
C PHE A 157 1.54 -6.87 -4.64
N ASP A 158 1.78 -8.16 -4.46
CA ASP A 158 1.37 -9.23 -5.38
C ASP A 158 -0.16 -9.40 -5.45
N LYS A 159 -0.85 -9.09 -4.36
CA LYS A 159 -2.31 -9.08 -4.21
C LYS A 159 -2.72 -8.02 -3.17
N SER A 160 -3.95 -7.53 -3.24
CA SER A 160 -4.36 -6.42 -2.38
C SER A 160 -4.23 -6.78 -0.89
N PRO A 161 -3.66 -5.88 -0.06
CA PRO A 161 -3.66 -6.05 1.39
C PRO A 161 -5.05 -5.84 2.02
N TYR A 162 -6.04 -5.39 1.24
CA TYR A 162 -7.44 -5.36 1.67
C TYR A 162 -8.08 -6.74 1.49
N PRO A 163 -9.09 -7.10 2.33
CA PRO A 163 -9.78 -8.38 2.21
C PRO A 163 -10.39 -8.59 0.81
N PRO A 164 -10.21 -9.77 0.18
CA PRO A 164 -10.87 -10.10 -1.09
C PRO A 164 -12.38 -10.10 -0.95
N ARG A 165 -13.10 -9.97 -2.08
CA ARG A 165 -14.56 -9.84 -2.11
C ARG A 165 -15.32 -10.88 -1.26
N SER A 166 -14.86 -12.13 -1.22
CA SER A 166 -15.49 -13.21 -0.44
C SER A 166 -15.41 -13.01 1.07
N GLU A 167 -14.50 -12.16 1.55
CA GLU A 167 -14.29 -11.90 2.97
C GLU A 167 -15.13 -10.71 3.48
N TRP A 168 -15.97 -10.12 2.63
CA TRP A 168 -16.93 -9.07 2.99
C TRP A 168 -18.32 -9.66 3.21
N LYS A 169 -19.00 -9.24 4.27
CA LYS A 169 -20.35 -9.73 4.61
C LYS A 169 -21.41 -9.27 3.61
N GLU A 170 -21.35 -8.00 3.20
CA GLU A 170 -22.26 -7.40 2.23
C GLU A 170 -21.48 -6.64 1.15
N PRO A 171 -20.83 -7.36 0.20
CA PRO A 171 -19.92 -6.73 -0.75
C PRO A 171 -20.61 -5.69 -1.62
N GLY A 172 -21.91 -5.85 -1.91
CA GLY A 172 -22.71 -4.95 -2.77
C GLY A 172 -22.98 -3.54 -2.21
N ARG A 173 -22.56 -3.22 -0.97
CA ARG A 173 -22.55 -1.84 -0.46
C ARG A 173 -21.32 -1.09 -0.96
N GLY A 174 -20.79 -0.12 -0.19
CA GLY A 174 -19.68 0.72 -0.63
C GLY A 174 -18.35 0.01 -0.84
N ALA A 175 -18.20 -1.25 -0.40
CA ALA A 175 -17.05 -2.09 -0.75
C ALA A 175 -16.99 -2.40 -2.26
N TYR A 176 -18.13 -2.60 -2.93
CA TYR A 176 -18.18 -2.81 -4.38
C TYR A 176 -17.79 -1.57 -5.16
N GLY A 177 -18.26 -0.39 -4.72
CA GLY A 177 -17.92 0.88 -5.37
C GLY A 177 -16.45 1.27 -5.20
N GLY A 178 -15.81 0.83 -4.11
CA GLY A 178 -14.42 1.11 -3.82
C GLY A 178 -13.40 0.09 -4.37
N GLN A 179 -13.85 -1.10 -4.80
CA GLN A 179 -13.02 -2.18 -5.36
C GLN A 179 -11.70 -2.41 -4.60
N PHE A 180 -11.75 -2.38 -3.26
CA PHE A 180 -10.56 -2.36 -2.41
C PHE A 180 -9.64 -3.57 -2.63
N TRP A 181 -10.21 -4.72 -2.99
CA TRP A 181 -9.50 -5.96 -3.30
C TRP A 181 -8.61 -5.86 -4.56
N ASP A 182 -8.70 -4.79 -5.34
CA ASP A 182 -7.86 -4.52 -6.51
C ASP A 182 -6.77 -3.47 -6.23
N HIS A 183 -6.67 -2.94 -5.00
CA HIS A 183 -5.66 -1.95 -4.65
C HIS A 183 -4.29 -2.60 -4.37
N LEU A 184 -3.38 -2.52 -5.33
CA LEU A 184 -2.05 -3.15 -5.23
C LEU A 184 -0.91 -2.18 -4.89
N GLU A 185 -1.10 -0.89 -5.19
CA GLU A 185 -0.04 0.11 -5.10
C GLU A 185 -0.34 1.11 -3.99
N PHE A 186 0.70 1.48 -3.25
CA PHE A 186 0.66 2.56 -2.25
C PHE A 186 1.93 3.39 -2.37
N VAL A 187 1.86 4.67 -2.07
CA VAL A 187 2.99 5.60 -2.20
C VAL A 187 3.39 6.17 -0.84
N GLY A 188 4.69 6.35 -0.64
CA GLY A 188 5.27 6.83 0.60
C GLY A 188 6.32 7.90 0.34
N ARG A 189 6.81 8.53 1.42
CA ARG A 189 7.82 9.60 1.36
C ARG A 189 7.42 10.80 0.48
N PRO A 190 6.49 11.65 0.96
CA PRO A 190 6.14 12.90 0.28
C PRO A 190 7.40 13.74 -0.01
N SER A 191 7.54 14.25 -1.22
CA SER A 191 8.70 15.01 -1.64
C SER A 191 8.31 16.15 -2.60
N PRO A 192 8.12 17.38 -2.08
CA PRO A 192 7.77 18.54 -2.89
C PRO A 192 8.80 18.88 -3.96
N ASP A 193 10.08 18.55 -3.74
CA ASP A 193 11.14 18.83 -4.72
C ASP A 193 11.01 18.00 -6.01
N LEU A 194 10.28 16.87 -5.97
CA LEU A 194 9.99 16.08 -7.16
C LEU A 194 9.00 16.78 -8.11
N GLU A 195 8.27 17.79 -7.64
CA GLU A 195 7.44 18.64 -8.52
C GLU A 195 8.31 19.45 -9.50
N LYS A 196 9.51 19.85 -9.07
CA LYS A 196 10.49 20.58 -9.89
C LYS A 196 11.24 19.65 -10.84
N GLY A 197 11.28 18.34 -10.53
CA GLY A 197 12.09 17.33 -11.21
C GLY A 197 11.48 16.72 -12.48
N GLY A 198 10.29 17.14 -12.90
CA GLY A 198 9.63 16.70 -14.13
C GLY A 198 8.30 15.98 -13.92
N ARG A 199 7.82 15.31 -14.97
CA ARG A 199 6.54 14.57 -14.96
C ARG A 199 6.60 13.39 -13.99
N ALA A 200 5.52 13.13 -13.26
CA ALA A 200 5.45 11.91 -12.45
C ALA A 200 5.35 10.66 -13.34
N MET A 201 5.86 9.56 -12.83
CA MET A 201 5.60 8.25 -13.40
C MET A 201 4.10 7.94 -13.27
N LYS A 202 3.49 7.50 -14.38
CA LYS A 202 2.04 7.33 -14.57
C LYS A 202 1.19 8.62 -14.61
N ASP A 203 1.76 9.77 -14.95
CA ASP A 203 0.95 10.95 -15.33
C ASP A 203 0.17 10.61 -16.62
N ILE A 204 -1.03 10.08 -16.47
CA ILE A 204 -1.95 9.82 -17.58
C ILE A 204 -2.19 11.19 -18.21
N SER A 205 -1.91 11.29 -19.51
CA SER A 205 -2.21 12.51 -20.28
C SER A 205 -3.63 12.97 -19.96
N SER A 206 -3.86 14.29 -19.94
CA SER A 206 -5.07 14.99 -19.47
C SER A 206 -6.42 14.59 -20.10
N ARG A 207 -6.54 13.45 -20.79
CA ARG A 207 -7.73 12.91 -21.44
C ARG A 207 -8.45 11.78 -20.69
N GLY A 208 -8.00 11.36 -19.50
CA GLY A 208 -8.55 10.18 -18.79
C GLY A 208 -9.18 10.42 -17.41
N TRP A 209 -9.48 11.65 -17.02
CA TRP A 209 -9.87 12.05 -15.65
C TRP A 209 -11.18 11.46 -15.09
N ASN A 210 -11.84 10.53 -15.77
CA ASN A 210 -13.11 9.96 -15.33
C ASN A 210 -13.00 8.55 -14.75
N GLU A 211 -11.81 7.96 -14.68
CA GLU A 211 -11.67 6.56 -14.26
C GLU A 211 -10.50 6.42 -13.28
N CYS A 212 -10.76 5.78 -12.13
CA CYS A 212 -9.70 5.10 -11.41
C CYS A 212 -9.09 4.10 -12.40
N VAL A 213 -7.90 4.39 -12.93
CA VAL A 213 -7.25 3.48 -13.87
C VAL A 213 -6.72 2.30 -13.07
N LEU A 214 -7.55 1.26 -13.01
CA LEU A 214 -7.15 -0.10 -12.69
C LEU A 214 -6.22 -0.54 -13.83
N LEU A 215 -4.94 -0.75 -13.50
CA LEU A 215 -4.01 -1.46 -14.38
C LEU A 215 -4.09 -2.95 -14.08
#